data_AF-A0A1V4XSR2-F1
#
_entry.id   AF-A0A1V4XSR2-F1
#
_cell.length_a   1.000
_cell.length_b   1.000
_cell.length_c   1.000
_cell.angle_alpha   90.00
_cell.angle_beta   90.00
_cell.angle_gamma   90.00
#
_symmetry.space_group_name_H-M   'P 1'
#
loop_
_entity.id
_entity.type
_entity.pdbx_description
1 polymer ?
#
loop_
_entity_poly.entity_id
_entity_poly.type
_entity_poly.pdbx_seq_one_letter_code
_entity_poly.pdbx_strand_id
1 'polypeptide(L)'
;MENKTIRGTEATVSTVFFVIMLMTINLLLPANVTGSMPVEKTLTGCVIKGQFFSVTIDSRTNRPVKAYQIRMGQDLDLAAYEGKTVSMTGDLLPGDRFILKRGVRPVVIKGACDNDSISVIRKEFVMEYRVSAYQAAKKMNFAEALILANRALDLDKTLCGTYIDRAHIHYLKGDFASGAADIKWVREGRCADRQDLNFLLLEEIGITLEKAGRKTDAIEIYSMGLDSCRSDMCKETMDRGMKRAMVK
;
A
#
# COMPACT_ATOMS: atom_id res chain seq x y z
N MET A 1 91.90 -6.33 -11.56
CA MET A 1 91.74 -6.18 -13.02
C MET A 1 90.32 -6.57 -13.37
N GLU A 2 89.62 -5.68 -14.09
CA GLU A 2 88.34 -5.80 -14.81
C GLU A 2 87.62 -7.17 -14.83
N ASN A 3 86.31 -7.20 -14.60
CA ASN A 3 85.35 -7.00 -15.71
C ASN A 3 83.86 -6.87 -15.30
N LYS A 4 83.23 -5.85 -15.91
CA LYS A 4 81.84 -5.61 -16.35
C LYS A 4 80.62 -6.42 -15.84
N THR A 5 79.70 -5.66 -15.25
CA THR A 5 78.31 -5.35 -15.70
C THR A 5 77.44 -6.47 -16.30
N ILE A 6 76.38 -6.86 -15.59
CA ILE A 6 75.17 -7.48 -16.16
C ILE A 6 74.01 -6.50 -16.06
N ARG A 7 73.41 -6.21 -17.23
CA ARG A 7 72.32 -5.27 -17.49
C ARG A 7 70.96 -5.83 -17.03
N GLY A 8 70.09 -4.92 -16.61
CA GLY A 8 68.82 -5.16 -15.95
C GLY A 8 67.75 -5.89 -16.78
N THR A 9 66.97 -6.67 -16.05
CA THR A 9 65.78 -7.40 -16.47
C THR A 9 64.57 -6.82 -15.74
N GLU A 10 64.18 -5.58 -16.02
CA GLU A 10 63.07 -4.93 -15.29
C GLU A 10 62.05 -4.20 -16.19
N ALA A 11 62.09 -4.41 -17.51
CA ALA A 11 61.29 -3.60 -18.43
C ALA A 11 59.93 -4.20 -18.85
N THR A 12 59.52 -5.39 -18.37
CA THR A 12 58.32 -6.07 -18.91
C THR A 12 57.17 -6.30 -17.93
N VAL A 13 57.40 -6.18 -16.61
CA VAL A 13 56.32 -6.44 -15.62
C VAL A 13 55.45 -5.21 -15.37
N SER A 14 55.99 -4.00 -15.55
CA SER A 14 55.28 -2.76 -15.23
C SER A 14 54.21 -2.34 -16.24
N THR A 15 54.29 -2.80 -17.49
CA THR A 15 53.38 -2.37 -18.57
C THR A 15 52.09 -3.18 -18.62
N VAL A 16 52.10 -4.45 -18.20
CA VAL A 16 50.90 -5.31 -18.21
C VAL A 16 49.93 -4.92 -17.10
N PHE A 17 50.44 -4.59 -15.90
CA PHE A 17 49.60 -4.14 -14.78
C PHE A 17 48.88 -2.81 -15.07
N PHE A 18 49.54 -1.89 -15.76
CA PHE A 18 48.95 -0.58 -16.08
C PHE A 18 47.81 -0.71 -17.11
N VAL A 19 47.93 -1.64 -18.07
CA VAL A 19 46.89 -1.89 -19.09
C VAL A 19 45.66 -2.60 -18.50
N ILE A 20 45.84 -3.53 -17.55
CA ILE A 20 44.72 -4.19 -16.86
C ILE A 20 43.98 -3.21 -15.92
N MET A 21 44.71 -2.30 -15.26
CA MET A 21 44.12 -1.27 -14.41
C MET A 21 43.35 -0.21 -15.22
N LEU A 22 43.75 0.07 -16.45
CA LEU A 22 43.02 0.98 -17.36
C LEU A 22 41.79 0.33 -18.01
N MET A 23 41.78 -1.00 -18.22
CA MET A 23 40.60 -1.71 -18.74
C MET A 23 39.49 -1.93 -17.71
N THR A 24 39.80 -1.91 -16.41
CA THR A 24 38.79 -2.06 -15.35
C THR A 24 38.01 -0.77 -15.05
N ILE A 25 38.52 0.39 -15.46
CA ILE A 25 37.85 1.69 -15.26
C ILE A 25 36.67 1.90 -16.21
N ASN A 26 36.61 1.21 -17.36
CA ASN A 26 35.51 1.36 -18.32
C ASN A 26 34.22 0.63 -17.93
N LEU A 27 34.20 -0.15 -16.85
CA LEU A 27 32.97 -0.77 -16.32
C LEU A 27 32.22 0.10 -15.28
N LEU A 28 32.69 1.32 -15.02
CA LEU A 28 32.04 2.27 -14.10
C LEU A 28 31.36 3.42 -14.84
N LEU A 29 30.76 3.17 -16.02
CA LEU A 29 29.77 4.10 -16.53
C LEU A 29 28.55 4.02 -15.60
N PRO A 30 28.15 5.10 -14.91
CA PRO A 30 26.89 5.09 -14.21
C PRO A 30 25.83 4.82 -15.27
N ALA A 31 25.15 3.67 -15.16
CA ALA A 31 23.90 3.49 -15.84
C ALA A 31 23.08 4.72 -15.49
N ASN A 32 22.68 5.52 -16.49
CA ASN A 32 21.75 6.61 -16.27
C ASN A 32 20.49 5.96 -15.70
N VAL A 33 20.36 5.99 -14.37
CA VAL A 33 19.15 5.58 -13.69
C VAL A 33 18.14 6.64 -14.07
N THR A 34 17.38 6.39 -15.13
CA THR A 34 16.21 7.17 -15.51
C THR A 34 15.14 6.95 -14.45
N GLY A 35 15.33 7.61 -13.30
CA GLY A 35 14.26 7.83 -12.36
C GLY A 35 13.13 8.56 -13.08
N SER A 36 11.89 8.23 -12.75
CA SER A 36 10.73 8.93 -13.28
C SER A 36 10.91 10.43 -13.03
N MET A 37 10.99 11.20 -14.13
CA MET A 37 11.24 12.64 -14.07
C MET A 37 10.05 13.34 -13.38
N PRO A 38 10.29 14.46 -12.68
CA PRO A 38 9.21 15.28 -12.13
C PRO A 38 8.21 15.65 -13.23
N VAL A 39 6.91 15.55 -12.93
CA VAL A 39 5.85 15.87 -13.89
C VAL A 39 5.09 17.10 -13.41
N GLU A 40 5.13 18.17 -14.20
CA GLU A 40 4.34 19.36 -13.93
C GLU A 40 2.84 19.01 -14.00
N LYS A 41 2.11 19.33 -12.93
CA LYS A 41 0.67 19.09 -12.78
C LYS A 41 -0.01 20.23 -12.03
N THR A 42 -1.26 20.46 -12.40
CA THR A 42 -2.21 21.21 -11.58
C THR A 42 -3.13 20.22 -10.88
N LEU A 43 -3.07 20.19 -9.56
CA LEU A 43 -3.89 19.34 -8.72
C LEU A 43 -5.01 20.17 -8.12
N THR A 44 -6.24 19.66 -8.19
CA THR A 44 -7.41 20.27 -7.56
C THR A 44 -8.01 19.28 -6.59
N GLY A 45 -8.35 19.74 -5.40
CA GLY A 45 -8.67 18.85 -4.31
C GLY A 45 -9.09 19.56 -3.05
N CYS A 46 -9.20 18.79 -1.97
CA CYS A 46 -9.70 19.24 -0.69
C CYS A 46 -8.63 19.17 0.38
N VAL A 47 -8.61 20.15 1.29
CA VAL A 47 -7.80 20.07 2.50
C VAL A 47 -8.68 19.59 3.64
N ILE A 48 -8.35 18.43 4.22
CA ILE A 48 -9.09 17.80 5.31
C ILE A 48 -8.08 17.28 6.34
N LYS A 49 -8.27 17.63 7.61
CA LYS A 49 -7.39 17.27 8.73
C LYS A 49 -5.93 17.68 8.48
N GLY A 50 -5.70 18.86 7.90
CA GLY A 50 -4.37 19.36 7.56
C GLY A 50 -3.66 18.61 6.42
N GLN A 51 -4.38 17.76 5.68
CA GLN A 51 -3.84 17.00 4.55
C GLN A 51 -4.53 17.42 3.25
N PHE A 52 -3.77 17.52 2.16
CA PHE A 52 -4.33 17.79 0.83
C PHE A 52 -4.66 16.47 0.11
N PHE A 53 -5.90 16.35 -0.34
CA PHE A 53 -6.40 15.25 -1.14
C PHE A 53 -6.73 15.73 -2.55
N SER A 54 -5.97 15.30 -3.54
CA SER A 54 -6.29 15.55 -4.95
C SER A 54 -7.50 14.72 -5.35
N VAL A 55 -8.55 15.35 -5.88
CA VAL A 55 -9.80 14.68 -6.26
C VAL A 55 -9.88 14.59 -7.77
N THR A 56 -9.95 13.36 -8.28
CA THR A 56 -10.13 13.09 -9.70
C THR A 56 -11.62 13.09 -10.05
N ILE A 57 -11.96 13.86 -11.08
CA ILE A 57 -13.31 13.96 -11.63
C ILE A 57 -13.39 13.12 -12.90
N ASP A 58 -14.45 12.33 -13.04
CA ASP A 58 -14.77 11.65 -14.30
C ASP A 58 -15.29 12.66 -15.32
N SER A 59 -14.63 12.75 -16.47
CA SER A 59 -14.95 13.72 -17.52
C SER A 59 -16.33 13.51 -18.15
N ARG A 60 -16.91 12.30 -18.07
CA ARG A 60 -18.22 11.99 -18.64
C ARG A 60 -19.35 12.39 -17.70
N THR A 61 -19.20 12.09 -16.42
CA THR A 61 -20.24 12.32 -15.40
C THR A 61 -20.05 13.63 -14.64
N ASN A 62 -18.87 14.25 -14.76
CA ASN A 62 -18.43 15.41 -14.00
C ASN A 62 -18.56 15.22 -12.48
N ARG A 63 -18.34 13.99 -12.00
CA ARG A 63 -18.41 13.62 -10.59
C ARG A 63 -17.06 13.16 -10.04
N PRO A 64 -16.75 13.43 -8.76
CA PRO A 64 -15.61 12.83 -8.06
C PRO A 64 -15.67 11.30 -8.10
N VAL A 65 -14.59 10.67 -8.55
CA VAL A 65 -14.48 9.19 -8.62
C VAL A 65 -13.41 8.63 -7.71
N LYS A 66 -12.33 9.40 -7.46
CA LYS A 66 -11.22 8.96 -6.63
C LYS A 66 -10.54 10.15 -5.96
N ALA A 67 -10.01 9.92 -4.77
CA ALA A 67 -9.14 10.85 -4.09
C ALA A 67 -7.76 10.23 -3.87
N TYR A 68 -6.73 11.05 -3.85
CA TYR A 68 -5.36 10.65 -3.53
C TYR A 68 -4.81 11.60 -2.49
N GLN A 69 -4.29 11.07 -1.39
CA GLN A 69 -3.55 11.88 -0.42
C GLN A 69 -2.22 12.31 -1.05
N ILE A 70 -1.99 13.62 -1.13
CA ILE A 70 -0.78 14.18 -1.71
C ILE A 70 0.14 14.65 -0.59
N ARG A 71 1.40 14.23 -0.63
CA ARG A 71 2.41 14.62 0.34
C ARG A 71 3.07 15.91 -0.13
N MET A 72 2.92 16.98 0.63
CA MET A 72 3.60 18.23 0.33
C MET A 72 5.11 18.07 0.56
N GLY A 73 5.92 18.32 -0.47
CA GLY A 73 7.37 18.21 -0.41
C GLY A 73 8.06 19.42 0.23
N GLN A 74 7.29 20.45 0.58
CA GLN A 74 7.73 21.68 1.24
C GLN A 74 6.84 21.94 2.44
N ASP A 75 7.36 22.69 3.41
CA ASP A 75 6.56 23.16 4.54
C ASP A 75 5.54 24.20 4.02
N LEU A 76 4.28 23.78 3.95
CA LEU A 76 3.16 24.60 3.53
C LEU A 76 2.11 24.48 4.61
N ASP A 77 1.81 25.59 5.28
CA ASP A 77 0.71 25.63 6.22
C ASP A 77 -0.63 25.49 5.48
N LEU A 78 -1.28 24.35 5.70
CA LEU A 78 -2.57 24.03 5.13
C LEU A 78 -3.75 24.49 6.02
N ALA A 79 -3.50 24.98 7.23
CA ALA A 79 -4.56 25.33 8.19
C ALA A 79 -5.52 26.39 7.63
N ALA A 80 -5.00 27.39 6.89
CA ALA A 80 -5.81 28.42 6.25
C ALA A 80 -6.76 27.88 5.17
N TYR A 81 -6.54 26.65 4.70
CA TYR A 81 -7.28 26.00 3.63
C TYR A 81 -8.18 24.87 4.12
N GLU A 82 -8.19 24.57 5.42
CA GLU A 82 -8.98 23.49 6.01
C GLU A 82 -10.46 23.56 5.60
N GLY A 83 -10.99 22.43 5.11
CA GLY A 83 -12.36 22.30 4.63
C GLY A 83 -12.63 22.91 3.25
N LYS A 84 -11.63 23.54 2.59
CA LYS A 84 -11.80 24.24 1.31
C LYS A 84 -11.34 23.38 0.13
N THR A 85 -11.91 23.65 -1.04
CA THR A 85 -11.38 23.13 -2.31
C THR A 85 -10.34 24.09 -2.84
N VAL A 86 -9.13 23.59 -3.05
CA VAL A 86 -7.99 24.36 -3.54
C VAL A 86 -7.42 23.77 -4.82
N SER A 87 -6.84 24.62 -5.65
CA SER A 87 -6.06 24.25 -6.82
C SER A 87 -4.62 24.74 -6.66
N MET A 88 -3.65 23.91 -7.03
CA MET A 88 -2.24 24.22 -6.93
C MET A 88 -1.46 23.64 -8.10
N THR A 89 -0.49 24.39 -8.61
CA THR A 89 0.39 23.99 -9.73
C THR A 89 1.80 23.78 -9.21
N GLY A 90 2.42 22.68 -9.65
CA GLY A 90 3.68 22.20 -9.12
C GLY A 90 4.17 20.96 -9.83
N ASP A 91 5.25 20.40 -9.30
CA ASP A 91 5.86 19.18 -9.80
C ASP A 91 5.46 17.99 -8.92
N LEU A 92 4.87 16.98 -9.56
CA LEU A 92 4.56 15.70 -8.94
C LEU A 92 5.74 14.74 -9.13
N LEU A 93 6.30 14.30 -8.02
CA LEU A 93 7.40 13.35 -7.93
C LEU A 93 6.86 11.94 -7.60
N PRO A 94 7.67 10.89 -7.85
CA PRO A 94 7.35 9.53 -7.40
C PRO A 94 7.01 9.46 -5.91
N GLY A 95 6.06 8.59 -5.56
CA GLY A 95 5.55 8.45 -4.20
C GLY A 95 4.60 9.58 -3.76
N ASP A 96 3.89 10.17 -4.72
CA ASP A 96 2.86 11.21 -4.53
C ASP A 96 3.36 12.45 -3.77
N ARG A 97 4.63 12.79 -3.94
CA ARG A 97 5.22 14.00 -3.37
C ARG A 97 5.05 15.16 -4.33
N PHE A 98 4.41 16.23 -3.87
CA PHE A 98 4.12 17.40 -4.69
C PHE A 98 4.84 18.64 -4.16
N ILE A 99 5.56 19.32 -5.06
CA ILE A 99 6.30 20.56 -4.75
C ILE A 99 5.65 21.69 -5.54
N LEU A 100 5.21 22.75 -4.86
CA LEU A 100 4.62 23.89 -5.58
C LEU A 100 5.70 24.60 -6.39
N LYS A 101 5.29 25.16 -7.54
CA LYS A 101 6.15 26.09 -8.26
C LYS A 101 6.51 27.28 -7.37
N ARG A 102 7.74 27.75 -7.50
CA ARG A 102 8.27 28.86 -6.69
C ARG A 102 7.35 30.09 -6.79
N GLY A 103 6.92 30.61 -5.64
CA GLY A 103 6.05 31.78 -5.57
C GLY A 103 4.56 31.52 -5.83
N VAL A 104 4.18 30.29 -6.21
CA VAL A 104 2.78 29.90 -6.35
C VAL A 104 2.22 29.52 -4.98
N ARG A 105 0.99 29.96 -4.70
CA ARG A 105 0.23 29.59 -3.49
C ARG A 105 -1.03 28.83 -3.90
N PRO A 106 -1.59 28.00 -3.00
CA PRO A 106 -2.88 27.37 -3.25
C PRO A 106 -3.96 28.43 -3.49
N VAL A 107 -4.72 28.25 -4.56
CA VAL A 107 -5.87 29.10 -4.92
C VAL A 107 -7.13 28.42 -4.43
N VAL A 108 -7.93 29.12 -3.62
CA VAL A 108 -9.24 28.61 -3.17
C VAL A 108 -10.22 28.69 -4.34
N ILE A 109 -10.68 27.53 -4.81
CA ILE A 109 -11.68 27.43 -5.89
C ILE A 109 -13.10 27.43 -5.32
N LYS A 110 -13.30 26.77 -4.17
CA LYS A 110 -14.55 26.78 -3.44
C LYS A 110 -14.28 26.94 -1.95
N GLY A 111 -15.12 27.74 -1.29
CA GLY A 111 -15.04 27.97 0.16
C GLY A 111 -15.34 26.73 1.02
N ALA A 112 -15.88 25.67 0.43
CA ALA A 112 -16.13 24.39 1.08
C ALA A 112 -15.93 23.23 0.09
N CYS A 113 -15.48 22.10 0.62
CA CYS A 113 -15.47 20.82 -0.08
C CYS A 113 -16.89 20.31 -0.32
N ASP A 114 -17.19 19.87 -1.54
CA ASP A 114 -18.47 19.25 -1.84
C ASP A 114 -18.59 17.85 -1.24
N ASN A 115 -19.84 17.45 -0.96
CA ASN A 115 -20.15 16.18 -0.31
C ASN A 115 -19.67 14.96 -1.11
N ASP A 116 -19.66 15.04 -2.44
CA ASP A 116 -19.20 13.95 -3.30
C ASP A 116 -17.68 13.77 -3.18
N SER A 117 -16.92 14.88 -3.16
CA SER A 117 -15.48 14.88 -2.89
C SER A 117 -15.18 14.34 -1.49
N ILE A 118 -15.93 14.77 -0.48
CA ILE A 118 -15.80 14.26 0.89
C ILE A 118 -16.08 12.75 0.94
N SER A 119 -17.06 12.26 0.17
CA SER A 119 -17.40 10.84 0.10
C SER A 119 -16.25 10.00 -0.46
N VAL A 120 -15.60 10.43 -1.55
CA VAL A 120 -14.43 9.71 -2.09
C VAL A 120 -13.20 9.81 -1.18
N ILE A 121 -12.99 10.94 -0.50
CA ILE A 121 -11.91 11.10 0.49
C ILE A 121 -12.14 10.21 1.72
N ARG A 122 -13.40 10.07 2.16
CA ARG A 122 -13.75 9.15 3.25
C ARG A 122 -13.32 7.72 2.93
N LYS A 123 -13.50 7.27 1.68
CA LYS A 123 -13.06 5.95 1.24
C LYS A 123 -11.54 5.79 1.34
N GLU A 124 -10.78 6.85 1.04
CA GLU A 124 -9.32 6.84 1.21
C GLU A 124 -8.92 6.63 2.67
N PHE A 125 -9.53 7.38 3.60
CA PHE A 125 -9.29 7.17 5.04
C PHE A 125 -9.66 5.75 5.51
N VAL A 126 -10.75 5.17 5.00
CA VAL A 126 -11.12 3.78 5.30
C VAL A 126 -9.98 2.85 4.90
N MET A 127 -9.45 2.99 3.69
CA MET A 127 -8.34 2.17 3.20
C MET A 127 -7.05 2.37 4.01
N GLU A 128 -6.72 3.61 4.36
CA GLU A 128 -5.56 3.93 5.21
C GLU A 128 -5.65 3.23 6.57
N TYR A 129 -6.81 3.31 7.23
CA TYR A 129 -7.03 2.65 8.52
C TYR A 129 -6.94 1.13 8.41
N ARG A 130 -7.49 0.54 7.35
CA ARG A 130 -7.42 -0.91 7.11
C ARG A 130 -5.97 -1.38 6.93
N VAL A 131 -5.20 -0.70 6.09
CA VAL A 131 -3.78 -1.00 5.87
C VAL A 131 -2.98 -0.85 7.16
N SER A 132 -3.21 0.24 7.90
CA SER A 132 -2.53 0.49 9.18
C SER A 132 -2.89 -0.54 10.23
N ALA A 133 -4.15 -0.97 10.29
CA ALA A 133 -4.61 -2.04 11.18
C ALA A 133 -3.90 -3.35 10.90
N TYR A 134 -3.78 -3.74 9.62
CA TYR A 134 -3.02 -4.92 9.22
C TYR A 134 -1.56 -4.83 9.64
N GLN A 135 -0.89 -3.69 9.39
CA GLN A 135 0.51 -3.49 9.80
C GLN A 135 0.70 -3.58 11.32
N ALA A 136 -0.20 -2.99 12.11
CA ALA A 136 -0.17 -3.09 13.57
C ALA A 136 -0.37 -4.54 14.03
N ALA A 137 -1.28 -5.29 13.40
CA ALA A 137 -1.53 -6.69 13.70
C ALA A 137 -0.31 -7.58 13.41
N LYS A 138 0.39 -7.35 12.30
CA LYS A 138 1.64 -8.07 11.97
C LYS A 138 2.77 -7.79 12.97
N LYS A 139 2.73 -6.64 13.64
CA LYS A 139 3.64 -6.30 14.74
C LYS A 139 3.14 -6.80 16.11
N MET A 140 2.08 -7.61 16.14
CA MET A 140 1.39 -8.08 17.35
C MET A 140 0.84 -6.95 18.25
N ASN A 141 0.71 -5.72 17.73
CA ASN A 141 0.03 -4.62 18.42
C ASN A 141 -1.48 -4.71 18.19
N PHE A 142 -2.12 -5.72 18.78
CA PHE A 142 -3.53 -6.00 18.54
C PHE A 142 -4.48 -4.90 19.07
N ALA A 143 -4.09 -4.19 20.13
CA ALA A 143 -4.89 -3.10 20.67
C ALA A 143 -5.00 -1.95 19.66
N GLU A 144 -3.87 -1.51 19.10
CA GLU A 144 -3.84 -0.49 18.05
C GLU A 144 -4.56 -0.98 16.78
N ALA A 145 -4.31 -2.23 16.36
CA ALA A 145 -4.94 -2.81 15.19
C ALA A 145 -6.48 -2.78 15.27
N LEU A 146 -7.06 -3.15 16.42
CA LEU A 146 -8.50 -3.11 16.63
C LEU A 146 -9.06 -1.68 16.66
N ILE A 147 -8.34 -0.71 17.24
CA ILE A 147 -8.73 0.71 17.20
C ILE A 147 -8.82 1.17 15.74
N LEU A 148 -7.81 0.87 14.93
CA LEU A 148 -7.75 1.27 13.53
C LEU A 148 -8.85 0.59 12.69
N ALA A 149 -9.06 -0.72 12.86
CA ALA A 149 -10.14 -1.44 12.17
C ALA A 149 -11.52 -0.90 12.55
N ASN A 150 -11.75 -0.54 13.82
CA ASN A 150 -13.00 0.06 14.26
C ASN A 150 -13.20 1.47 13.67
N ARG A 151 -12.14 2.29 13.59
CA ARG A 151 -12.21 3.60 12.92
C ARG A 151 -12.59 3.47 11.44
N ALA A 152 -12.08 2.45 10.76
CA ALA A 152 -12.48 2.16 9.37
C ALA A 152 -13.98 1.82 9.28
N LEU A 153 -14.50 1.00 10.21
CA LEU A 153 -15.93 0.66 10.27
C LEU A 153 -16.80 1.86 10.65
N ASP A 154 -16.34 2.74 11.54
CA ASP A 154 -17.08 3.95 11.90
C ASP A 154 -17.29 4.89 10.70
N LEU A 155 -16.35 4.88 9.75
CA LEU A 155 -16.46 5.62 8.50
C LEU A 155 -17.32 4.92 7.45
N ASP A 156 -17.24 3.59 7.34
CA ASP A 156 -18.04 2.79 6.43
C ASP A 156 -18.31 1.37 6.98
N LYS A 157 -19.51 1.20 7.56
CA LYS A 157 -19.98 -0.08 8.10
C LYS A 157 -20.42 -1.07 7.03
N THR A 158 -20.46 -0.66 5.76
CA THR A 158 -20.91 -1.50 4.64
C THR A 158 -19.74 -2.21 3.95
N LEU A 159 -18.51 -1.82 4.25
CA LEU A 159 -17.33 -2.39 3.62
C LEU A 159 -16.97 -3.76 4.20
N CYS A 160 -17.35 -4.82 3.49
CA CYS A 160 -17.13 -6.22 3.85
C CYS A 160 -15.66 -6.54 4.20
N GLY A 161 -14.72 -5.98 3.42
CA GLY A 161 -13.29 -6.19 3.63
C GLY A 161 -12.80 -5.77 5.02
N THR A 162 -13.39 -4.72 5.61
CA THR A 162 -12.99 -4.25 6.94
C THR A 162 -13.35 -5.25 8.04
N TYR A 163 -14.47 -5.97 7.90
CA TYR A 163 -14.83 -7.04 8.84
C TYR A 163 -13.88 -8.24 8.71
N ILE A 164 -13.43 -8.57 7.50
CA ILE A 164 -12.40 -9.62 7.31
C ILE A 164 -11.09 -9.20 7.95
N ASP A 165 -10.67 -7.94 7.75
CA ASP A 165 -9.45 -7.42 8.39
C ASP A 165 -9.54 -7.49 9.92
N ARG A 166 -10.70 -7.13 10.50
CA ARG A 166 -10.93 -7.20 11.95
C ARG A 166 -11.01 -8.64 12.45
N ALA A 167 -11.68 -9.54 11.71
CA ALA A 167 -11.71 -10.96 12.01
C ALA A 167 -10.28 -11.53 12.07
N HIS A 168 -9.45 -11.20 11.08
CA HIS A 168 -8.05 -11.60 11.05
C HIS A 168 -7.29 -11.15 12.30
N ILE A 169 -7.49 -9.90 12.73
CA ILE A 169 -6.87 -9.37 13.96
C ILE A 169 -7.33 -10.17 15.19
N HIS A 170 -8.63 -10.46 15.32
CA HIS A 170 -9.16 -11.27 16.40
C HIS A 170 -8.58 -12.70 16.40
N TYR A 171 -8.49 -13.34 15.22
CA TYR A 171 -7.89 -14.66 15.09
C TYR A 171 -6.40 -14.69 15.47
N LEU A 172 -5.60 -13.71 15.02
CA LEU A 172 -4.19 -13.60 15.40
C LEU A 172 -4.02 -13.39 16.91
N LYS A 173 -4.94 -12.68 17.56
CA LYS A 173 -4.96 -12.47 19.01
C LYS A 173 -5.40 -13.73 19.79
N GLY A 174 -5.97 -14.73 19.12
CA GLY A 174 -6.60 -15.91 19.75
C GLY A 174 -8.03 -15.67 20.22
N ASP A 175 -8.62 -14.51 19.90
CA ASP A 175 -10.02 -14.18 20.18
C ASP A 175 -10.93 -14.76 19.08
N PHE A 176 -11.00 -16.08 19.10
CA PHE A 176 -11.71 -16.90 18.13
C PHE A 176 -13.21 -16.59 18.03
N ALA A 177 -13.86 -16.20 19.13
CA ALA A 177 -15.28 -15.93 19.17
C ALA A 177 -15.63 -14.64 18.42
N SER A 178 -14.88 -13.56 18.68
CA SER A 178 -15.09 -12.29 17.97
C SER A 178 -14.73 -12.40 16.49
N GLY A 179 -13.67 -13.13 16.15
CA GLY A 179 -13.31 -13.41 14.76
C GLY A 179 -14.42 -14.16 14.00
N ALA A 180 -15.01 -15.17 14.63
CA ALA A 180 -16.14 -15.91 14.05
C ALA A 180 -17.38 -15.04 13.88
N ALA A 181 -17.66 -14.11 14.81
CA ALA A 181 -18.77 -13.18 14.70
C ALA A 181 -18.64 -12.24 13.48
N ASP A 182 -17.44 -11.73 13.22
CA ASP A 182 -17.17 -10.90 12.04
C ASP A 182 -17.30 -11.71 10.74
N ILE A 183 -16.78 -12.93 10.69
CA ILE A 183 -16.93 -13.82 9.53
C ILE A 183 -18.40 -14.14 9.27
N LYS A 184 -19.17 -14.44 10.33
CA LYS A 184 -20.61 -14.67 10.23
C LYS A 184 -21.33 -13.47 9.65
N TRP A 185 -20.99 -12.25 10.10
CA TRP A 185 -21.58 -11.02 9.57
C TRP A 185 -21.32 -10.86 8.07
N VAL A 186 -20.12 -11.21 7.59
CA VAL A 186 -19.79 -11.15 6.17
C VAL A 186 -20.56 -12.22 5.38
N ARG A 187 -20.65 -13.45 5.89
CA ARG A 187 -21.29 -14.58 5.18
C ARG A 187 -22.80 -14.47 5.11
N GLU A 188 -23.45 -14.07 6.21
CA GLU A 188 -24.92 -14.05 6.33
C GLU A 188 -25.51 -12.65 6.09
N GLY A 189 -24.67 -11.63 6.02
CA GLY A 189 -25.08 -10.24 5.86
C GLY A 189 -25.12 -9.78 4.40
N ARG A 190 -24.96 -8.46 4.21
CA ARG A 190 -24.97 -7.80 2.89
C ARG A 190 -23.78 -8.14 1.99
N CYS A 191 -22.93 -9.05 2.44
CA CYS A 191 -21.66 -9.39 1.81
C CYS A 191 -21.62 -10.84 1.29
N ALA A 192 -22.73 -11.58 1.41
CA ALA A 192 -22.82 -12.99 1.04
C ALA A 192 -22.39 -13.27 -0.41
N ASP A 193 -22.81 -12.42 -1.36
CA ASP A 193 -22.55 -12.63 -2.79
C ASP A 193 -21.30 -11.91 -3.31
N ARG A 194 -20.40 -11.46 -2.41
CA ARG A 194 -19.22 -10.67 -2.80
C ARG A 194 -18.11 -11.57 -3.33
N GLN A 195 -17.69 -11.29 -4.56
CA GLN A 195 -16.60 -11.98 -5.25
C GLN A 195 -15.28 -11.18 -5.25
N ASP A 196 -15.09 -10.31 -4.26
CA ASP A 196 -13.91 -9.44 -4.15
C ASP A 196 -13.37 -9.40 -2.71
N LEU A 197 -13.65 -10.45 -1.94
CA LEU A 197 -13.07 -10.61 -0.61
C LEU A 197 -11.56 -10.81 -0.72
N ASN A 198 -10.82 -10.32 0.27
CA ASN A 198 -9.37 -10.44 0.28
C ASN A 198 -8.95 -11.88 0.62
N PHE A 199 -8.80 -12.72 -0.40
CA PHE A 199 -8.50 -14.14 -0.23
C PHE A 199 -7.16 -14.41 0.49
N LEU A 200 -6.20 -13.49 0.42
CA LEU A 200 -4.93 -13.62 1.16
C LEU A 200 -5.17 -13.55 2.68
N LEU A 201 -6.07 -12.68 3.12
CA LEU A 201 -6.44 -12.63 4.55
C LEU A 201 -7.27 -13.83 4.97
N LEU A 202 -8.17 -14.31 4.11
CA LEU A 202 -8.89 -15.56 4.37
C LEU A 202 -7.91 -16.74 4.48
N GLU A 203 -6.85 -16.77 3.65
CA GLU A 203 -5.78 -17.75 3.78
C GLU A 203 -5.07 -17.67 5.13
N GLU A 204 -4.63 -16.46 5.53
CA GLU A 204 -3.95 -16.22 6.81
C GLU A 204 -4.83 -16.64 8.00
N ILE A 205 -6.14 -16.36 7.95
CA ILE A 205 -7.11 -16.81 8.95
C ILE A 205 -7.19 -18.34 8.98
N GLY A 206 -7.36 -18.99 7.83
CA GLY A 206 -7.46 -20.44 7.73
C GLY A 206 -6.22 -21.14 8.31
N ILE A 207 -5.02 -20.64 7.98
CA ILE A 207 -3.75 -21.16 8.52
C ILE A 207 -3.69 -20.97 10.05
N THR A 208 -4.15 -19.83 10.55
CA THR A 208 -4.20 -19.55 11.98
C THR A 208 -5.11 -20.54 12.71
N LEU A 209 -6.27 -20.84 12.14
CA LEU A 209 -7.22 -21.83 12.66
C LEU A 209 -6.65 -23.25 12.62
N GLU A 210 -6.00 -23.66 11.53
CA GLU A 210 -5.32 -24.96 11.43
C GLU A 210 -4.28 -25.13 12.55
N LYS A 211 -3.43 -24.12 12.76
CA LYS A 211 -2.41 -24.13 13.83
C LYS A 211 -3.02 -24.20 15.23
N ALA A 212 -4.23 -23.67 15.41
CA ALA A 212 -4.98 -23.75 16.64
C ALA A 212 -5.78 -25.06 16.81
N GLY A 213 -5.65 -26.02 15.88
CA GLY A 213 -6.39 -27.28 15.89
C GLY A 213 -7.87 -27.13 15.46
N ARG A 214 -8.28 -25.94 15.01
CA ARG A 214 -9.65 -25.62 14.60
C ARG A 214 -9.89 -25.90 13.12
N LYS A 215 -9.61 -27.14 12.70
CA LYS A 215 -9.63 -27.55 11.28
C LYS A 215 -10.99 -27.34 10.60
N THR A 216 -12.09 -27.60 11.31
CA THR A 216 -13.45 -27.38 10.76
C THR A 216 -13.71 -25.91 10.46
N ASP A 217 -13.32 -25.00 11.36
CA ASP A 217 -13.47 -23.57 11.13
C ASP A 217 -12.57 -23.10 9.98
N ALA A 218 -11.36 -23.66 9.86
CA ALA A 218 -10.46 -23.38 8.73
C ALA A 218 -11.07 -23.79 7.38
N ILE A 219 -11.70 -24.97 7.31
CA ILE A 219 -12.44 -25.45 6.13
C ILE A 219 -13.52 -24.45 5.73
N GLU A 220 -14.30 -23.94 6.68
CA GLU A 220 -15.32 -22.93 6.37
C GLU A 220 -14.74 -21.64 5.79
N ILE A 221 -13.59 -21.19 6.29
CA ILE A 221 -12.90 -20.01 5.78
C ILE A 221 -12.38 -20.24 4.35
N TYR A 222 -11.80 -21.41 4.07
CA TYR A 222 -11.37 -21.76 2.72
C TYR A 222 -12.53 -21.87 1.74
N SER A 223 -13.66 -22.44 2.16
CA SER A 223 -14.88 -22.49 1.35
C SER A 223 -15.36 -21.08 1.00
N MET A 224 -15.45 -20.21 1.99
CA MET A 224 -15.82 -18.80 1.79
C MET A 224 -14.86 -18.08 0.85
N GLY A 225 -13.56 -18.39 0.95
CA GLY A 225 -12.54 -17.89 0.02
C GLY A 225 -12.82 -18.35 -1.42
N LEU A 226 -13.06 -19.64 -1.63
CA LEU A 226 -13.38 -20.22 -2.96
C LEU A 226 -14.61 -19.57 -3.59
N ASP A 227 -15.69 -19.38 -2.82
CA ASP A 227 -16.92 -18.75 -3.28
C ASP A 227 -16.69 -17.30 -3.75
N SER A 228 -15.69 -16.63 -3.17
CA SER A 228 -15.33 -15.26 -3.52
C SER A 228 -14.27 -15.12 -4.62
N CYS A 229 -13.66 -16.22 -5.07
CA CYS A 229 -12.50 -16.18 -5.96
C CYS A 229 -12.84 -15.76 -7.40
N ARG A 230 -12.07 -14.81 -7.94
CA ARG A 230 -12.11 -14.40 -9.36
C ARG A 230 -10.89 -14.79 -10.19
N SER A 231 -9.83 -15.30 -9.56
CA SER A 231 -8.59 -15.69 -10.25
C SER A 231 -8.23 -17.14 -9.96
N ASP A 232 -7.49 -17.75 -10.89
CA ASP A 232 -7.02 -19.13 -10.73
C ASP A 232 -6.06 -19.26 -9.54
N MET A 233 -5.21 -18.24 -9.32
CA MET A 233 -4.34 -18.16 -8.15
C MET A 233 -5.13 -18.21 -6.83
N CYS A 234 -6.25 -17.48 -6.76
CA CYS A 234 -7.12 -17.51 -5.58
C CYS A 234 -7.69 -18.92 -5.37
N LYS A 235 -8.26 -19.53 -6.42
CA LYS A 235 -8.86 -20.86 -6.35
C LYS A 235 -7.84 -21.91 -5.91
N GLU A 236 -6.66 -21.92 -6.54
CA GLU A 236 -5.60 -22.87 -6.21
C GLU A 236 -5.14 -22.73 -4.75
N THR A 237 -4.97 -21.49 -4.28
CA THR A 237 -4.56 -21.20 -2.90
C THR A 237 -5.59 -21.73 -1.90
N MET A 238 -6.87 -21.42 -2.13
CA MET A 238 -7.95 -21.85 -1.23
C MET A 238 -8.18 -23.35 -1.28
N ASP A 239 -8.15 -23.98 -2.46
CA ASP A 239 -8.25 -25.44 -2.62
C ASP A 239 -7.12 -26.18 -1.91
N ARG A 240 -5.90 -25.64 -1.98
CA ARG A 240 -4.74 -26.19 -1.27
C ARG A 240 -4.97 -26.12 0.24
N GLY A 241 -5.44 -24.97 0.75
CA GLY A 241 -5.79 -24.80 2.15
C GLY A 241 -6.86 -25.80 2.60
N MET A 242 -7.93 -25.93 1.81
CA MET A 242 -9.03 -26.87 2.05
C MET A 242 -8.52 -28.31 2.18
N LYS A 243 -7.71 -28.76 1.21
CA LYS A 243 -7.15 -30.12 1.22
C LYS A 243 -6.29 -30.38 2.46
N ARG A 244 -5.45 -29.42 2.86
CA ARG A 244 -4.63 -29.56 4.08
C ARG A 244 -5.50 -29.71 5.34
N ALA A 245 -6.51 -28.86 5.48
CA ALA A 245 -7.37 -28.86 6.67
C ALA A 245 -8.22 -30.14 6.79
N MET A 246 -8.50 -30.82 5.66
CA MET A 246 -9.23 -32.10 5.64
C MET A 246 -8.37 -33.33 5.98
N VAL A 247 -7.04 -33.23 5.94
CA VAL A 247 -6.16 -34.36 6.31
C VAL A 247 -6.10 -34.47 7.83
N LYS A 248 -6.32 -35.69 8.35
CA LYS A 248 -6.34 -36.00 9.80
C LYS A 248 -5.03 -35.64 10.48
#